data_AF-A0A5B2YWX7-F1
#
_entry.id   AF-A0A5B2YWX7-F1
#
_cell.length_a   1.000
_cell.length_b   1.000
_cell.length_c   1.000
_cell.angle_alpha   90.00
_cell.angle_beta   90.00
_cell.angle_gamma   90.00
#
_symmetry.space_group_name_H-M   'P 1'
#
loop_
_entity.id
_entity.type
_entity.pdbx_description
1 polymer ?
#
loop_
_entity_poly.entity_id
_entity_poly.type
_entity_poly.pdbx_seq_one_letter_code
_entity_poly.pdbx_strand_id
1 'polypeptide(L)' 'ETTTSFTLTVEDTTAPTVKAIGNQTKEVNTAIDPIKIDATDNSGQAVTNKVSGLPTGVTFNPDTNTISGTPSKVGSY' A
#
# COMPACT_ATOMS: atom_id res chain seq x y z
N GLU A 1 -43.90 29.69 16.48
CA GLU A 1 -42.90 29.17 15.51
C GLU A 1 -42.87 27.65 15.62
N THR A 2 -42.43 26.97 14.55
CA THR A 2 -42.26 25.52 14.53
C THR A 2 -40.80 25.21 14.18
N THR A 3 -40.18 24.33 14.96
CA THR A 3 -38.80 23.88 14.75
C THR A 3 -38.81 22.44 14.26
N THR A 4 -38.01 22.15 13.24
CA THR A 4 -37.83 20.78 12.72
C THR A 4 -36.37 20.39 12.86
N SER A 5 -36.14 19.15 13.28
CA SER A 5 -34.84 18.52 13.33
C SER A 5 -34.87 17.22 12.53
N PHE A 6 -33.73 16.89 11.91
CA PHE A 6 -33.48 15.62 11.24
C PHE A 6 -32.01 15.24 11.45
N THR A 7 -31.67 14.00 11.11
CA THR A 7 -30.30 13.49 11.17
C THR A 7 -29.81 13.15 9.77
N LEU A 8 -28.61 13.63 9.42
CA LEU A 8 -27.86 13.19 8.25
C LEU A 8 -26.75 12.24 8.72
N THR A 9 -26.74 11.02 8.22
CA THR A 9 -25.64 10.07 8.44
C THR A 9 -24.70 10.11 7.25
N VAL A 10 -23.40 10.21 7.51
CA VAL A 10 -22.33 10.12 6.50
C VAL A 10 -21.50 8.88 6.84
N GLU A 11 -21.38 7.97 5.88
CA GLU A 11 -20.64 6.72 6.03
C GLU A 11 -19.55 6.62 4.97
N ASP A 12 -18.42 6.05 5.34
CA ASP A 12 -17.38 5.68 4.40
C ASP A 12 -17.50 4.19 4.04
N THR A 13 -17.79 3.94 2.76
CA THR A 13 -18.12 2.61 2.23
C THR A 13 -17.26 2.24 1.03
N THR A 14 -16.38 3.14 0.60
CA THR A 14 -15.51 2.92 -0.56
C THR A 14 -14.16 2.46 -0.04
N ALA A 15 -13.65 1.36 -0.60
CA ALA A 15 -12.37 0.81 -0.18
C ALA A 15 -11.20 1.66 -0.72
N PRO A 16 -10.03 1.64 -0.04
CA PRO A 16 -8.84 2.30 -0.54
C PRO A 16 -8.39 1.68 -1.86
N THR A 17 -7.78 2.51 -2.70
CA THR A 17 -7.19 2.10 -3.97
C THR A 17 -5.68 2.19 -3.91
N VAL A 18 -4.99 1.23 -4.53
CA VAL A 18 -3.53 1.25 -4.69
C VAL A 18 -3.20 1.52 -6.15
N LYS A 19 -2.29 2.45 -6.42
CA LYS A 19 -1.76 2.69 -7.75
C LYS A 19 -1.05 1.43 -8.26
N ALA A 20 -1.33 1.04 -9.49
CA ALA A 20 -0.75 -0.18 -10.07
C ALA A 20 0.78 -0.15 -10.03
N ILE A 21 1.36 -1.24 -9.51
CA ILE A 21 2.79 -1.50 -9.51
C ILE A 21 3.04 -2.59 -10.54
N GLY A 22 3.83 -2.30 -11.57
CA GLY A 22 4.16 -3.27 -12.61
C GLY A 22 5.11 -4.36 -12.13
N ASN A 23 5.14 -5.48 -12.85
CA ASN A 23 6.10 -6.56 -12.61
C ASN A 23 7.54 -6.04 -12.65
N GLN A 24 8.37 -6.56 -11.76
CA GLN A 24 9.78 -6.17 -11.64
C GLN A 24 10.68 -7.34 -12.01
N THR A 25 11.85 -7.05 -12.58
CA THR A 25 12.90 -8.05 -12.84
C THR A 25 14.21 -7.46 -12.38
N LYS A 26 14.90 -8.15 -11.46
CA LYS A 26 16.16 -7.71 -10.86
C LYS A 26 17.09 -8.91 -10.67
N GLU A 27 18.38 -8.64 -10.68
CA GLU A 27 19.42 -9.64 -10.47
C GLU A 27 19.50 -10.02 -8.98
N VAL A 28 19.74 -11.30 -8.70
CA VAL A 28 19.97 -11.79 -7.34
C VAL A 28 21.23 -11.16 -6.75
N ASN A 29 21.23 -10.88 -5.44
CA ASN A 29 22.29 -10.20 -4.70
C ASN A 29 22.53 -8.72 -5.09
N THR A 30 21.66 -8.14 -5.92
CA THR A 30 21.67 -6.71 -6.25
C THR A 30 20.49 -6.00 -5.59
N ALA A 31 20.72 -4.84 -4.98
CA ALA A 31 19.65 -4.06 -4.36
C ALA A 31 18.59 -3.68 -5.39
N ILE A 32 17.31 -3.78 -5.01
CA ILE A 32 16.21 -3.31 -5.85
C ILE A 32 16.10 -1.79 -5.78
N ASP A 33 15.54 -1.18 -6.83
CA ASP A 33 15.06 0.19 -6.72
C ASP A 33 13.89 0.21 -5.72
N PRO A 34 13.86 1.14 -4.76
CA PRO A 34 12.78 1.21 -3.78
C PRO A 34 11.42 1.36 -4.46
N ILE A 35 10.45 0.55 -4.07
CA ILE A 35 9.09 0.57 -4.61
C ILE A 35 8.18 1.22 -3.58
N LYS A 36 7.66 2.40 -3.90
CA LYS A 36 6.68 3.10 -3.07
C LYS A 36 5.28 2.56 -3.36
N ILE A 37 4.56 2.15 -2.32
CA ILE A 37 3.13 1.87 -2.40
C ILE A 37 2.39 3.19 -2.24
N ASP A 38 1.71 3.60 -3.31
CA ASP A 38 0.88 4.79 -3.35
C ASP A 38 -0.59 4.35 -3.26
N ALA A 39 -1.20 4.63 -2.11
CA ALA A 39 -2.55 4.21 -1.80
C ALA A 39 -3.37 5.41 -1.30
N THR A 40 -4.61 5.51 -1.77
CA THR A 40 -5.52 6.62 -1.49
C THR A 40 -6.88 6.12 -1.10
N ASP A 41 -7.57 6.89 -0.28
CA ASP A 41 -8.92 6.61 0.18
C ASP A 41 -9.76 7.90 0.18
N ASN A 42 -11.05 7.81 -0.15
CA ASN A 42 -11.93 8.96 -0.22
C ASN A 42 -12.22 9.59 1.14
N SER A 43 -12.03 8.87 2.25
CA SER A 43 -12.14 9.45 3.59
C SER A 43 -11.04 10.48 3.90
N GLY A 44 -9.95 10.49 3.12
CA GLY A 44 -8.76 11.30 3.40
C GLY A 44 -7.93 10.79 4.57
N GLN A 45 -8.31 9.64 5.17
CA GLN A 45 -7.54 9.02 6.24
C GLN A 45 -6.32 8.26 5.71
N ALA A 46 -5.36 8.03 6.58
CA ALA A 46 -4.16 7.27 6.24
C ALA A 46 -4.50 5.80 5.91
N VAL A 47 -4.00 5.32 4.77
CA VAL A 47 -4.13 3.92 4.37
C VAL A 47 -2.99 3.08 4.97
N THR A 48 -3.35 1.98 5.62
CA THR A 48 -2.38 1.01 6.14
C THR A 48 -2.19 -0.14 5.15
N ASN A 49 -0.96 -0.35 4.69
CA ASN A 49 -0.63 -1.41 3.74
C ASN A 49 0.01 -2.63 4.43
N LYS A 50 -0.32 -3.83 3.95
CA LYS A 50 0.33 -5.08 4.34
C LYS A 50 0.83 -5.79 3.10
N VAL A 51 2.10 -6.17 3.11
CA VAL A 51 2.77 -6.81 1.98
C VAL A 51 3.20 -8.22 2.39
N SER A 52 3.00 -9.19 1.50
CA SER A 52 3.40 -10.59 1.67
C SER A 52 3.97 -11.14 0.36
N GLY A 53 4.63 -12.30 0.42
CA GLY A 53 5.24 -12.90 -0.77
C GLY A 53 6.50 -12.18 -1.24
N LEU A 54 7.17 -11.40 -0.39
CA LEU A 54 8.43 -10.77 -0.77
C LEU A 54 9.56 -11.82 -0.89
N PRO A 55 10.49 -11.67 -1.84
CA PRO A 55 11.71 -12.47 -1.89
C PRO A 55 12.51 -12.36 -0.58
N THR A 56 13.24 -13.42 -0.20
CA THR A 56 14.15 -13.36 0.95
C THR A 56 15.17 -12.22 0.78
N GLY A 57 15.33 -11.39 1.81
CA GLY A 57 16.21 -10.20 1.78
C GLY A 57 15.54 -8.91 1.31
N VAL A 58 14.27 -8.96 0.93
CA VAL A 58 13.41 -7.79 0.62
C VAL A 58 12.37 -7.62 1.73
N THR A 59 12.13 -6.39 2.16
CA THR A 59 11.20 -6.06 3.24
C THR A 59 10.29 -4.90 2.86
N PHE A 60 9.17 -4.78 3.57
CA PHE A 60 8.27 -3.65 3.50
C PHE A 60 8.40 -2.83 4.79
N ASN A 61 8.65 -1.52 4.65
CA ASN A 61 8.63 -0.57 5.74
C ASN A 61 7.27 0.16 5.76
N PRO A 62 6.41 -0.05 6.78
CA PRO A 62 5.10 0.58 6.87
C PRO A 62 5.17 2.09 7.12
N ASP A 63 6.18 2.60 7.83
CA ASP A 63 6.32 4.02 8.14
C ASP A 63 6.56 4.84 6.86
N THR A 64 7.25 4.24 5.89
CA THR A 64 7.57 4.87 4.61
C THR A 64 6.78 4.30 3.44
N ASN A 65 5.86 3.36 3.66
CA ASN A 65 5.15 2.62 2.61
C ASN A 65 6.06 2.16 1.46
N THR A 66 7.27 1.70 1.77
CA THR A 66 8.30 1.40 0.76
C THR A 66 8.80 -0.04 0.89
N ILE A 67 8.89 -0.73 -0.24
CA ILE A 67 9.54 -2.04 -0.37
C ILE A 67 10.98 -1.81 -0.82
N SER A 68 11.95 -2.38 -0.11
CA SER A 68 13.37 -2.26 -0.43
C SER A 68 14.17 -3.47 0.07
N GLY A 69 15.44 -3.54 -0.33
CA GLY A 69 16.36 -4.59 0.09
C GLY A 69 17.08 -5.26 -1.07
N THR A 70 17.67 -6.42 -0.78
CA THR A 70 18.50 -7.17 -1.71
C THR A 70 18.04 -8.63 -1.74
N PRO A 71 17.41 -9.11 -2.83
CA PRO A 71 16.94 -10.49 -2.92
C PRO A 71 18.12 -11.46 -2.91
N SER A 72 18.04 -12.51 -2.10
CA SER A 72 19.11 -13.51 -1.96
C SER A 72 18.82 -14.85 -2.66
N LYS A 73 17.65 -15.00 -3.28
CA LYS A 73 17.24 -16.24 -3.95
C LYS A 73 16.50 -15.97 -5.25
N VAL A 74 16.93 -16.64 -6.32
CA VAL A 74 16.25 -16.64 -7.63
C VAL A 74 14.85 -17.25 -7.53
N GLY A 75 13.87 -16.67 -8.23
CA GLY A 75 12.50 -17.16 -8.25
C GLY A 75 11.50 -16.11 -8.74
N SER A 76 10.25 -16.53 -8.90
CA SER A 76 9.08 -15.64 -9.04
C SER A 76 8.28 -15.73 -7.75
N TYR A 77 7.82 -14.59 -7.25
CA TYR A 77 7.19 -14.45 -5.95
C TYR A 77 5.89 -13.64 -6.07
#